data_AF-A0A6A4IU92-F1
#
_entry.id   AF-A0A6A4IU92-F1
#
_cell.length_a   1.000
_cell.length_b   1.000
_cell.length_c   1.000
_cell.angle_alpha   90.00
_cell.angle_beta   90.00
_cell.angle_gamma   90.00
#
_symmetry.space_group_name_H-M   'P 1'
#
loop_
_entity.id
_entity.type
_entity.pdbx_description
1 polymer ?
#
loop_
_entity_poly.entity_id
_entity_poly.type
_entity_poly.pdbx_seq_one_letter_code
_entity_poly.pdbx_strand_id
1 'polypeptide(L)'
;MSQNGAEAVISERGCVMLQIPSPADTELKFKFKRCRVLASGESSWRCSTSGCTASVRTMGPNYSITDINNTHNHEPLTKIQQETQVLSASAKRKAVEMLSERPSEVLRSLITPNHVQTLETNILRNIKKNMYNARRKSQPSPSSSAPGQRLLEVPQRHDYLDPKVLRNGFLSPDQPHSFPSNFSLA
;
A
#
# COMPACT_ATOMS: atom_id res chain seq x y z
N MET A 1 11.83 34.55 20.17
CA MET A 1 11.60 34.07 18.79
C MET A 1 11.38 32.57 18.86
N SER A 2 10.12 32.13 18.93
CA SER A 2 9.78 30.72 19.19
C SER A 2 10.02 29.88 17.94
N GLN A 3 10.96 28.94 18.01
CA GLN A 3 11.20 27.94 16.97
C GLN A 3 10.05 26.91 16.99
N ASN A 4 8.88 27.29 16.46
CA ASN A 4 7.71 26.44 16.39
C ASN A 4 7.63 25.82 14.99
N GLY A 5 8.32 24.70 14.80
CA GLY A 5 8.26 23.92 13.55
C GLY A 5 7.91 22.45 13.74
N ALA A 6 7.66 22.00 14.98
CA ALA A 6 7.35 20.60 15.26
C ALA A 6 5.86 20.30 15.05
N GLU A 7 5.56 19.37 14.14
CA GLU A 7 4.21 18.93 13.81
C GLU A 7 4.01 17.48 14.25
N ALA A 8 2.95 17.21 15.01
CA ALA A 8 2.60 15.85 15.41
C ALA A 8 1.72 15.18 14.34
N VAL A 9 2.13 14.01 13.86
CA VAL A 9 1.40 13.23 12.86
C VAL A 9 1.16 11.80 13.34
N ILE A 10 0.04 11.21 12.94
CA ILE A 10 -0.28 9.82 13.29
C ILE A 10 0.30 8.90 12.21
N SER A 11 1.13 7.94 12.62
CA SER A 11 1.65 6.91 11.72
C SER A 11 0.58 5.91 11.30
N GLU A 12 0.87 5.14 10.25
CA GLU A 12 0.00 4.05 9.78
C GLU A 12 -0.26 2.95 10.82
N ARG A 13 0.52 2.90 11.91
CA ARG A 13 0.36 1.95 13.02
C ARG A 13 -0.38 2.58 14.21
N GLY A 14 -0.90 3.80 14.08
CA GLY A 14 -1.57 4.54 15.15
C GLY A 14 -0.63 5.23 16.14
N CYS A 15 0.69 5.12 15.97
CA CYS A 15 1.66 5.78 16.85
C CYS A 15 1.81 7.26 16.47
N VAL A 16 1.83 8.16 17.46
CA VAL A 16 2.16 9.58 17.27
C VAL A 16 3.65 9.71 16.93
N MET A 17 3.93 10.42 15.85
CA MET A 17 5.25 10.75 15.35
C MET A 17 5.41 12.27 15.35
N LEU A 18 6.61 12.76 15.56
CA LEU A 18 6.94 14.17 15.45
C LEU A 18 7.66 14.40 14.11
N GLN A 19 7.23 15.39 13.35
CA GLN A 19 7.89 15.87 12.15
C GLN A 19 8.51 17.22 12.43
N ILE A 20 9.78 17.38 12.05
CA ILE A 20 10.50 18.66 12.17
C ILE A 20 11.12 18.98 10.81
N PRO A 21 10.97 20.21 10.30
CA PRO A 21 11.60 20.62 9.04
C PRO A 21 13.12 20.58 9.16
N SER A 22 13.80 20.27 8.06
CA SER A 22 15.25 20.32 7.96
C SER A 22 15.72 21.78 8.10
N PRO A 23 16.85 22.05 8.77
CA PRO A 23 17.39 23.41 8.86
C PRO A 23 17.85 23.96 7.50
N ALA A 24 18.16 23.07 6.54
CA ALA A 24 18.60 23.47 5.20
C ALA A 24 17.44 23.74 4.24
N ASP A 25 16.30 23.09 4.44
CA ASP A 25 15.13 23.17 3.55
C ASP A 25 13.85 22.87 4.34
N THR A 26 12.91 23.82 4.33
CA THR A 26 11.64 23.72 5.05
C THR A 26 10.66 22.72 4.41
N GLU A 27 10.84 22.34 3.15
CA GLU A 27 10.03 21.32 2.49
C GLU A 27 10.43 19.89 2.91
N LEU A 28 11.69 19.72 3.32
CA LEU A 28 12.24 18.45 3.76
C LEU A 28 11.99 18.26 5.26
N LYS A 29 11.54 17.07 5.66
CA LYS A 29 11.17 16.80 7.06
C LYS A 29 11.91 15.59 7.62
N PHE A 30 12.31 15.67 8.89
CA PHE A 30 12.78 14.54 9.68
C PHE A 30 11.64 13.98 10.53
N LYS A 31 11.63 12.65 10.72
CA LYS A 31 10.63 11.96 11.54
C LYS A 31 11.23 11.46 12.83
N PHE A 32 10.54 11.69 13.94
CA PHE A 32 10.91 11.22 15.26
C PHE A 32 9.78 10.39 15.86
N LYS A 33 10.15 9.30 16.53
CA LYS A 33 9.25 8.45 17.30
C LYS A 33 9.37 8.79 18.78
N ARG A 34 8.23 8.84 19.48
CA ARG A 34 8.23 9.01 20.94
C ARG A 34 8.89 7.81 21.58
N CYS A 35 9.80 8.07 22.52
CA CYS A 35 10.55 7.03 23.22
C CYS A 35 10.07 6.84 24.65
N ARG A 36 10.02 7.92 25.43
CA ARG A 36 9.59 7.91 26.83
C ARG A 36 9.20 9.31 27.28
N VAL A 37 8.45 9.38 28.37
CA VAL A 37 8.25 10.60 29.14
C VAL A 37 9.29 10.62 30.27
N LEU A 38 9.97 11.75 30.44
CA LEU A 38 10.98 11.98 31.48
C LEU A 38 10.30 12.34 32.81
N ALA A 39 11.03 12.20 33.92
CA ALA A 39 10.53 12.62 35.24
C ALA A 39 10.21 14.12 35.33
N SER A 40 10.86 14.93 34.46
CA SER A 40 10.55 16.35 34.29
C SER A 40 9.19 16.63 33.64
N GLY A 41 8.49 15.62 33.14
CA GLY A 41 7.26 15.76 32.35
C GLY A 41 7.51 15.96 30.84
N GLU A 42 8.76 16.05 30.42
CA GLU A 42 9.12 16.19 29.00
C GLU A 42 8.94 14.87 28.24
N SER A 43 8.53 14.96 26.98
CA SER A 43 8.54 13.83 26.05
C SER A 43 9.86 13.77 25.30
N SER A 44 10.54 12.63 25.36
CA SER A 44 11.75 12.34 24.57
C SER A 44 11.40 11.62 23.28
N TRP A 45 11.97 12.10 22.18
CA TRP A 45 11.79 11.60 20.83
C TRP A 45 13.14 11.24 20.22
N ARG A 46 13.21 10.15 19.46
CA ARG A 46 14.40 9.75 18.69
C ARG A 46 14.06 9.69 17.22
N CYS A 47 15.04 9.92 16.36
CA CYS A 47 14.84 9.78 14.93
C CYS A 47 14.28 8.38 14.60
N SER A 48 13.38 8.33 13.63
CA SER A 48 12.74 7.10 13.20
C SER A 48 13.68 6.20 12.38
N THR A 49 14.71 6.77 11.76
CA THR A 49 15.70 6.05 10.96
C THR A 49 16.58 5.19 11.86
N SER A 50 16.77 3.93 11.51
CA SER A 50 17.67 3.02 12.22
C SER A 50 19.12 3.51 12.15
N GLY A 51 19.82 3.52 13.27
CA GLY A 51 21.22 3.96 13.33
C GLY A 51 21.41 5.47 13.38
N CYS A 52 20.33 6.27 13.39
CA CYS A 52 20.41 7.71 13.62
C CYS A 52 20.35 8.03 15.12
N THR A 53 21.21 8.95 15.56
CA THR A 53 21.32 9.39 16.97
C THR A 53 20.59 10.70 17.27
N ALA A 54 20.03 11.37 16.26
CA ALA A 54 19.27 12.59 16.44
C ALA A 54 18.07 12.39 17.38
N SER A 55 17.85 13.37 18.25
CA SER A 55 16.84 13.30 19.31
C SER A 55 16.27 14.67 19.64
N VAL A 56 15.03 14.69 20.10
CA VAL A 56 14.30 15.92 20.44
C VAL A 56 13.62 15.72 21.77
N ARG A 57 13.57 16.76 22.60
CA ARG A 57 12.71 16.82 23.79
C ARG A 57 11.67 17.90 23.59
N THR A 58 10.44 17.57 23.95
CA THR A 58 9.31 18.50 23.87
C THR A 58 8.55 18.54 25.19
N MET A 59 7.96 19.69 25.49
CA MET A 59 7.12 19.88 26.67
C MET A 59 5.70 20.27 26.27
N GLY A 60 4.74 19.85 27.09
CA GLY A 60 3.33 20.25 26.97
C GLY A 60 2.60 19.71 25.73
N PRO A 61 1.32 20.08 25.56
CA PRO A 61 0.46 19.60 24.47
C PRO A 61 0.83 20.19 23.11
N ASN A 62 1.49 21.36 23.11
CA ASN A 62 1.90 22.07 21.89
C ASN A 62 3.25 21.57 21.35
N TYR A 63 3.83 20.52 21.94
CA TYR A 63 5.12 19.97 21.56
C TYR A 63 6.24 21.01 21.48
N SER A 64 6.27 21.97 22.42
CA SER A 64 7.30 23.01 22.43
C SER A 64 8.66 22.37 22.64
N ILE A 65 9.59 22.59 21.71
CA ILE A 65 10.92 22.00 21.75
C ILE A 65 11.70 22.62 22.93
N THR A 66 12.11 21.78 23.87
CA THR A 66 12.98 22.20 24.99
C THR A 66 14.44 21.94 24.69
N ASP A 67 14.74 20.89 23.91
CA ASP A 67 16.09 20.52 23.51
C ASP A 67 16.08 19.74 22.19
N ILE A 68 17.10 19.95 21.36
CA ILE A 68 17.22 19.31 20.05
C ILE A 68 18.67 18.97 19.72
N ASN A 69 18.91 17.69 19.47
CA ASN A 69 20.10 17.19 18.81
C ASN A 69 19.74 16.90 17.34
N ASN A 70 20.11 17.82 16.45
CA ASN A 70 19.78 17.77 15.01
C ASN A 70 20.89 17.14 14.15
N THR A 71 21.78 16.33 14.74
CA THR A 71 22.83 15.65 13.98
C THR A 71 22.30 14.37 13.34
N HIS A 72 21.91 14.46 12.08
CA HIS A 72 21.46 13.33 11.27
C HIS A 72 22.59 12.75 10.41
N ASN A 73 22.61 11.43 10.26
CA ASN A 73 23.53 10.68 9.38
C ASN A 73 22.82 10.16 8.12
N HIS A 74 21.70 10.76 7.77
CA HIS A 74 20.89 10.41 6.62
C HIS A 74 20.19 11.65 6.08
N GLU A 75 19.75 11.57 4.84
CA GLU A 75 19.00 12.64 4.20
C GLU A 75 17.58 12.77 4.80
N PRO A 76 17.03 13.99 4.83
CA PRO A 76 15.65 14.21 5.22
C PRO A 76 14.67 13.64 4.17
N LEU A 77 13.41 13.50 4.57
CA LEU A 77 12.38 12.91 3.73
C LEU A 77 11.96 13.88 2.62
N THR A 78 12.02 13.43 1.37
CA THR A 78 11.59 14.24 0.22
C THR A 78 10.08 14.43 0.18
N LYS A 79 9.61 15.46 -0.50
CA LYS A 79 8.17 15.72 -0.71
C LYS A 79 7.45 14.50 -1.30
N ILE A 80 8.07 13.85 -2.29
CA ILE A 80 7.57 12.63 -2.92
C ILE A 80 7.35 11.51 -1.90
N GLN A 81 8.33 11.29 -1.03
CA GLN A 81 8.25 10.27 0.01
C GLN A 81 7.18 10.61 1.05
N GLN A 82 7.05 11.88 1.42
CA GLN A 82 6.02 12.37 2.33
C GLN A 82 4.62 12.12 1.76
N GLU A 83 4.36 12.54 0.52
CA GLU A 83 3.08 12.34 -0.19
C GLU A 83 2.76 10.85 -0.37
N THR A 84 3.75 10.05 -0.77
CA THR A 84 3.61 8.60 -0.92
C THR A 84 3.15 7.93 0.38
N GLN A 85 3.69 8.37 1.52
CA GLN A 85 3.31 7.82 2.82
C GLN A 85 1.88 8.21 3.22
N VAL A 86 1.47 9.46 2.95
CA VAL A 86 0.09 9.92 3.17
C VAL A 86 -0.88 9.13 2.29
N LEU A 87 -0.56 8.96 1.02
CA LEU A 87 -1.35 8.18 0.07
C LEU A 87 -1.46 6.71 0.48
N SER A 88 -0.34 6.08 0.87
CA SER A 88 -0.31 4.69 1.38
C SER A 88 -1.20 4.52 2.62
N ALA A 89 -1.13 5.46 3.57
CA ALA A 89 -1.93 5.42 4.79
C ALA A 89 -3.43 5.50 4.49
N SER A 90 -3.83 6.44 3.63
CA SER A 90 -5.23 6.63 3.22
C SER A 90 -5.73 5.45 2.39
N ALA A 91 -4.92 4.94 1.46
CA ALA A 91 -5.27 3.77 0.65
C ALA A 91 -5.48 2.52 1.49
N LYS A 92 -4.65 2.29 2.52
CA LYS A 92 -4.84 1.17 3.44
C LYS A 92 -6.12 1.27 4.26
N ARG A 93 -6.42 2.44 4.84
CA ARG A 93 -7.65 2.66 5.61
C ARG A 93 -8.88 2.41 4.73
N LYS A 94 -8.93 3.06 3.57
CA LYS A 94 -10.02 2.93 2.61
C LYS A 94 -10.18 1.50 2.06
N ALA A 95 -9.06 0.78 1.88
CA ALA A 95 -9.10 -0.62 1.45
C ALA A 95 -9.72 -1.56 2.49
N VAL A 96 -9.58 -1.27 3.79
CA VAL A 96 -10.17 -2.06 4.88
C VAL A 96 -11.65 -1.70 5.08
N GLU A 97 -12.03 -0.44 4.88
CA GLU A 97 -13.42 0.02 4.93
C GLU A 97 -14.25 -0.54 3.78
N MET A 98 -13.69 -0.56 2.56
CA MET A 98 -14.37 -1.01 1.34
C MET A 98 -13.74 -2.31 0.82
N LEU A 99 -14.07 -3.42 1.48
CA LEU A 99 -13.53 -4.74 1.12
C LEU A 99 -14.06 -5.27 -0.22
N SER A 100 -15.27 -4.87 -0.61
CA SER A 100 -15.94 -5.29 -1.84
C SER A 100 -15.35 -4.65 -3.11
N GLU A 101 -14.83 -3.43 -3.01
CA GLU A 101 -14.30 -2.71 -4.16
C GLU A 101 -12.97 -3.27 -4.67
N ARG A 102 -12.71 -3.12 -5.97
CA ARG A 102 -11.41 -3.52 -6.55
C ARG A 102 -10.31 -2.59 -6.02
N PRO A 103 -9.15 -3.11 -5.57
CA PRO A 103 -8.06 -2.27 -5.06
C PRO A 103 -7.62 -1.16 -6.04
N SER A 104 -7.73 -1.42 -7.35
CA SER A 104 -7.45 -0.43 -8.38
C SER A 104 -8.42 0.76 -8.38
N GLU A 105 -9.69 0.56 -8.06
CA GLU A 105 -10.70 1.62 -8.00
C GLU A 105 -10.50 2.47 -6.75
N VAL A 106 -10.29 1.82 -5.61
CA VAL A 106 -9.92 2.48 -4.35
C VAL A 106 -8.69 3.37 -4.57
N LEU A 107 -7.64 2.84 -5.20
CA LEU A 107 -6.42 3.61 -5.45
C LEU A 107 -6.65 4.77 -6.43
N ARG A 108 -7.37 4.54 -7.54
CA ARG A 108 -7.70 5.61 -8.50
C ARG A 108 -8.48 6.75 -7.86
N SER A 109 -9.39 6.45 -6.92
CA SER A 109 -10.15 7.47 -6.19
C SER A 109 -9.32 8.37 -5.29
N LEU A 110 -8.08 7.97 -4.96
CA LEU A 110 -7.17 8.71 -4.08
C LEU A 110 -6.07 9.44 -4.85
N ILE A 111 -5.79 9.03 -6.08
CA ILE A 111 -4.78 9.67 -6.93
C ILE A 111 -5.38 10.96 -7.51
N THR A 112 -4.81 12.09 -7.13
CA THR A 112 -5.12 13.40 -7.73
C THR A 112 -4.15 13.73 -8.88
N PRO A 113 -4.48 14.68 -9.77
CA PRO A 113 -3.59 15.10 -10.87
C PRO A 113 -2.17 15.48 -10.42
N ASN A 114 -2.02 16.02 -9.22
CA ASN A 114 -0.72 16.39 -8.65
C ASN A 114 0.23 15.19 -8.47
N HIS A 115 -0.31 13.97 -8.32
CA HIS A 115 0.48 12.76 -8.14
C HIS A 115 1.02 12.18 -9.46
N VAL A 116 0.48 12.59 -10.60
CA VAL A 116 0.75 11.96 -11.92
C VAL A 116 2.20 12.18 -12.36
N GLN A 117 2.80 13.30 -11.97
CA GLN A 117 4.20 13.61 -12.31
C GLN A 117 5.21 12.94 -11.36
N THR A 118 4.73 12.34 -10.27
CA THR A 118 5.57 12.03 -9.11
C THR A 118 5.54 10.55 -8.73
N LEU A 119 4.45 9.83 -9.03
CA LEU A 119 4.28 8.43 -8.66
C LEU A 119 4.87 7.48 -9.71
N GLU A 120 6.06 6.99 -9.43
CA GLU A 120 6.64 5.88 -10.18
C GLU A 120 5.81 4.58 -10.06
N THR A 121 5.92 3.71 -11.06
CA THR A 121 5.25 2.41 -11.10
C THR A 121 5.58 1.53 -9.88
N ASN A 122 6.81 1.62 -9.38
CA ASN A 122 7.28 0.93 -8.17
C ASN A 122 6.51 1.36 -6.92
N ILE A 123 6.25 2.67 -6.79
CA ILE A 123 5.50 3.24 -5.67
C ILE A 123 4.06 2.70 -5.69
N LEU A 124 3.40 2.76 -6.86
CA LEU A 124 2.03 2.24 -7.02
C LEU A 124 1.93 0.75 -6.71
N ARG A 125 2.91 -0.05 -7.15
CA ARG A 125 3.01 -1.48 -6.83
C ARG A 125 3.10 -1.71 -5.31
N ASN A 126 3.93 -0.95 -4.62
CA ASN A 126 4.09 -1.05 -3.17
C ASN A 126 2.81 -0.65 -2.42
N ILE A 127 2.12 0.40 -2.84
CA ILE A 127 0.84 0.82 -2.26
C ILE A 127 -0.21 -0.29 -2.42
N LYS A 128 -0.36 -0.86 -3.62
CA LYS A 128 -1.29 -1.98 -3.86
C LYS A 128 -0.98 -3.19 -2.98
N LYS A 129 0.31 -3.55 -2.83
CA LYS A 129 0.75 -4.63 -1.94
C LYS A 129 0.37 -4.34 -0.47
N ASN A 130 0.57 -3.11 -0.02
CA ASN A 130 0.21 -2.67 1.33
C ASN A 130 -1.30 -2.73 1.58
N MET A 131 -2.12 -2.33 0.61
CA MET A 131 -3.58 -2.45 0.67
C MET A 131 -4.03 -3.91 0.79
N TYR A 132 -3.46 -4.79 -0.06
CA TYR A 132 -3.75 -6.22 -0.01
C TYR A 132 -3.41 -6.84 1.35
N ASN A 133 -2.22 -6.53 1.88
CA ASN A 133 -1.80 -7.00 3.19
C ASN A 133 -2.70 -6.48 4.31
N ALA A 134 -3.23 -5.27 4.20
CA ALA A 134 -4.18 -4.71 5.16
C ALA A 134 -5.53 -5.47 5.12
N ARG A 135 -6.09 -5.70 3.93
CA ARG A 135 -7.33 -6.49 3.75
C ARG A 135 -7.19 -7.92 4.27
N ARG A 136 -6.05 -8.55 4.02
CA ARG A 136 -5.78 -9.92 4.49
C ARG A 136 -5.71 -10.04 6.01
N LYS A 137 -5.40 -8.96 6.73
CA LYS A 137 -5.39 -8.95 8.20
C LYS A 137 -6.78 -8.81 8.81
N SER A 138 -7.73 -8.20 8.11
CA SER A 138 -9.11 -8.06 8.57
C SER A 138 -9.99 -9.25 8.21
N GLN A 139 -9.56 -10.10 7.28
CA GLN A 139 -10.27 -11.33 6.93
C GLN A 139 -9.83 -12.49 7.85
N PRO A 140 -10.76 -13.40 8.22
CA PRO A 140 -10.40 -14.61 8.94
C PRO A 140 -9.37 -15.38 8.11
N SER A 141 -8.38 -15.96 8.80
CA SER A 141 -7.46 -16.89 8.13
C SER A 141 -8.29 -17.97 7.45
N PRO A 142 -7.99 -18.34 6.20
CA PRO A 142 -8.56 -19.56 5.66
C PRO A 142 -8.12 -20.67 6.60
N SER A 143 -9.05 -21.24 7.35
CA SER A 143 -8.78 -22.34 8.26
C SER A 143 -8.22 -23.49 7.43
N SER A 144 -6.90 -23.61 7.40
CA SER A 144 -6.23 -24.86 7.09
C SER A 144 -6.79 -25.88 8.08
N SER A 145 -7.49 -26.89 7.56
CA SER A 145 -8.25 -27.96 8.22
C SER A 145 -9.65 -27.64 8.78
N ALA A 146 -10.67 -27.75 7.94
CA ALA A 146 -11.94 -28.35 8.33
C ALA A 146 -12.11 -29.65 7.50
N PRO A 147 -12.16 -30.84 8.12
CA PRO A 147 -12.37 -32.08 7.38
C PRO A 147 -13.84 -32.18 6.97
N GLY A 148 -14.07 -32.30 5.66
CA GLY A 148 -15.25 -32.82 5.00
C GLY A 148 -16.62 -32.48 5.60
N GLN A 149 -17.32 -31.51 5.00
CA GLN A 149 -18.75 -31.68 4.78
C GLN A 149 -19.07 -31.58 3.29
N ARG A 150 -19.68 -32.67 2.84
CA ARG A 150 -20.06 -33.04 1.47
C ARG A 150 -21.52 -32.64 1.26
N LEU A 151 -21.85 -32.26 0.01
CA LEU A 151 -23.17 -31.96 -0.58
C LEU A 151 -23.80 -30.62 -0.13
N LEU A 152 -24.30 -29.78 -1.03
CA LEU A 152 -25.16 -30.09 -2.17
C LEU A 152 -24.68 -29.45 -3.50
N GLU A 153 -24.73 -30.25 -4.57
CA GLU A 153 -24.63 -29.82 -5.96
C GLU A 153 -25.86 -29.02 -6.38
N VAL A 154 -25.69 -27.88 -7.06
CA VAL A 154 -26.55 -27.42 -8.17
C VAL A 154 -25.78 -26.35 -8.99
N PRO A 155 -26.10 -26.07 -10.26
CA PRO A 155 -25.52 -26.66 -11.46
C PRO A 155 -24.66 -25.68 -12.28
N GLN A 156 -23.84 -26.24 -13.17
CA GLN A 156 -23.00 -25.53 -14.12
C GLN A 156 -23.78 -24.49 -14.93
N ARG A 157 -23.32 -23.23 -14.89
CA ARG A 157 -23.65 -22.24 -15.90
C ARG A 157 -22.51 -22.07 -16.88
N HIS A 158 -22.88 -22.40 -18.10
CA HIS A 158 -22.24 -22.26 -19.38
C HIS A 158 -21.61 -20.88 -19.61
N ASP A 159 -20.62 -20.88 -20.52
CA ASP A 159 -20.14 -19.76 -21.31
C ASP A 159 -19.21 -18.72 -20.67
N TYR A 160 -17.91 -18.98 -20.79
CA TYR A 160 -17.02 -17.95 -21.31
C TYR A 160 -15.96 -18.59 -22.21
N LEU A 161 -16.05 -18.31 -23.52
CA LEU A 161 -15.02 -18.65 -24.50
C LEU A 161 -13.72 -17.95 -24.11
N ASP A 162 -12.64 -18.73 -23.95
CA ASP A 162 -11.30 -18.25 -23.65
C ASP A 162 -10.60 -17.75 -24.94
N PRO A 163 -10.25 -16.45 -25.08
CA PRO A 163 -9.74 -15.88 -26.34
C PRO A 163 -8.28 -16.22 -26.66
N LYS A 164 -7.68 -17.28 -26.10
CA LYS A 164 -6.21 -17.48 -26.17
C LYS A 164 -5.71 -18.82 -26.69
N VAL A 165 -6.53 -19.63 -27.35
CA VAL A 165 -6.05 -20.83 -28.06
C VAL A 165 -6.21 -20.65 -29.58
N LEU A 166 -5.57 -19.60 -30.10
CA LEU A 166 -5.35 -19.42 -31.54
C LEU A 166 -3.89 -19.01 -31.74
N ARG A 167 -2.99 -19.91 -31.38
CA ARG A 167 -1.58 -19.83 -31.78
C ARG A 167 -0.93 -21.21 -31.72
N ASN A 168 -0.81 -21.78 -32.92
CA ASN A 168 0.24 -22.70 -33.36
C ASN A 168 0.13 -24.16 -32.92
N GLY A 169 0.10 -25.06 -33.91
CA GLY A 169 0.60 -26.42 -33.73
C GLY A 169 -0.14 -27.50 -34.53
N PHE A 170 0.25 -27.64 -35.79
CA PHE A 170 0.06 -28.80 -36.65
C PHE A 170 0.12 -30.17 -35.92
N LEU A 171 -0.83 -31.07 -36.23
CA LEU A 171 -0.63 -32.52 -36.35
C LEU A 171 -1.87 -33.14 -37.06
N SER A 172 -1.68 -33.54 -38.32
CA SER A 172 -2.44 -34.59 -39.05
C SER A 172 -1.90 -35.98 -38.63
N PRO A 173 -2.45 -37.16 -39.03
CA PRO A 173 -3.57 -37.47 -39.95
C PRO A 173 -4.53 -38.56 -39.37
N ASP A 174 -5.36 -39.16 -40.25
CA ASP A 174 -6.05 -40.48 -40.14
C ASP A 174 -7.53 -40.50 -39.72
N GLN A 175 -8.45 -40.48 -40.71
CA GLN A 175 -9.16 -41.66 -41.25
C GLN A 175 -10.41 -41.29 -42.08
N PRO A 176 -10.89 -42.19 -42.97
CA PRO A 176 -11.71 -41.88 -44.13
C PRO A 176 -13.18 -42.26 -43.93
N HIS A 177 -14.10 -41.44 -44.46
CA HIS A 177 -15.50 -41.83 -44.62
C HIS A 177 -15.96 -41.41 -46.03
N SER A 178 -15.77 -42.33 -46.96
CA SER A 178 -16.52 -42.43 -48.21
C SER A 178 -18.01 -42.62 -47.92
N PHE A 179 -18.90 -41.98 -48.70
CA PHE A 179 -20.07 -42.57 -49.36
C PHE A 179 -20.85 -41.48 -50.15
N PRO A 180 -21.71 -41.85 -51.11
CA PRO A 180 -21.69 -41.28 -52.46
C PRO A 180 -22.99 -40.53 -52.80
N SER A 181 -23.01 -39.84 -53.94
CA SER A 181 -24.08 -40.01 -54.94
C SER A 181 -23.86 -39.08 -56.12
N ASN A 182 -23.65 -39.70 -57.28
CA ASN A 182 -23.95 -39.10 -58.57
C ASN A 182 -25.46 -38.88 -58.67
N PHE A 183 -25.88 -37.72 -59.16
CA PHE A 183 -27.02 -37.65 -60.07
C PHE A 183 -26.76 -36.54 -61.10
N SER A 184 -26.89 -36.94 -62.36
CA SER A 184 -26.63 -36.14 -63.57
C SER A 184 -27.96 -35.75 -64.23
N LEU A 185 -27.85 -34.93 -65.29
CA LEU A 185 -28.86 -34.38 -66.23
C LEU A 185 -29.30 -32.95 -65.85
N ALA A 186 -29.26 -31.95 -66.74
CA ALA A 186 -29.29 -31.96 -68.22
C ALA A 186 -28.37 -30.87 -68.81
#